data_AF-A0A2V7DK12-F1
#
_entry.id   AF-A0A2V7DK12-F1
#
_cell.length_a   1.000
_cell.length_b   1.000
_cell.length_c   1.000
_cell.angle_alpha   90.00
_cell.angle_beta   90.00
_cell.angle_gamma   90.00
#
_symmetry.space_group_name_H-M   'P 1'
#
loop_
_entity.id
_entity.type
_entity.pdbx_description
1 polymer ?
#
loop_
_entity_poly.entity_id
_entity_poly.type
_entity_poly.pdbx_seq_one_letter_code
_entity_poly.pdbx_strand_id
1 'polypeptide(L)'
;MSTRCPRTRNGSSPRSPRSRSGPTRRILVITEDWCGAAIASLPFVVKLAEATPRIEMRIFLRDENPDLMDQFLKEGLYRSIPVFVFFDEHMNELARFIERRPS
;
A
#
# COMPACT_ATOMS: atom_id res chain seq x y z
N MET A 1 -16.21 -12.00 -54.55
CA MET A 1 -16.83 -10.91 -53.76
C MET A 1 -17.12 -11.45 -52.37
N SER A 2 -16.27 -11.13 -51.39
CA SER A 2 -16.33 -11.65 -50.02
C SER A 2 -17.10 -10.66 -49.14
N THR A 3 -18.28 -11.05 -48.68
CA THR A 3 -19.10 -10.23 -47.79
C THR A 3 -18.82 -10.59 -46.34
N ARG A 4 -18.40 -9.59 -45.56
CA ARG A 4 -17.87 -9.68 -44.20
C ARG A 4 -18.86 -10.26 -43.19
N CYS A 5 -18.32 -11.05 -42.27
CA CYS A 5 -18.93 -11.41 -41.00
C CYS A 5 -18.83 -10.20 -40.02
N PRO A 6 -19.93 -9.71 -39.42
CA PRO A 6 -19.88 -8.62 -38.45
C PRO A 6 -19.37 -9.13 -37.10
N ARG A 7 -18.23 -8.61 -36.65
CA ARG A 7 -17.69 -8.87 -35.30
C ARG A 7 -18.66 -8.34 -34.25
N THR A 8 -19.23 -9.22 -33.45
CA THR A 8 -19.97 -8.86 -32.25
C THR A 8 -19.03 -8.40 -31.14
N ARG A 9 -19.61 -7.52 -30.31
CA ARG A 9 -19.02 -6.53 -29.42
C ARG A 9 -18.58 -7.17 -28.10
N ASN A 10 -17.28 -7.38 -27.89
CA ASN A 10 -16.77 -7.67 -26.54
C ASN A 10 -16.67 -6.35 -25.76
N GLY A 11 -17.70 -6.07 -24.96
CA GLY A 11 -17.65 -5.07 -23.90
C GLY A 11 -16.78 -5.56 -22.74
N SER A 12 -15.46 -5.49 -22.90
CA SER A 12 -14.54 -5.40 -21.78
C SER A 12 -14.36 -3.92 -21.48
N SER A 13 -14.95 -3.45 -20.38
CA SER A 13 -14.67 -2.14 -19.78
C SER A 13 -13.17 -1.82 -19.89
N PRO A 14 -12.76 -0.65 -20.41
CA PRO A 14 -11.37 -0.25 -20.36
C PRO A 14 -11.02 -0.12 -18.89
N ARG A 15 -10.33 -1.13 -18.33
CA ARG A 15 -9.67 -0.99 -17.03
C ARG A 15 -8.86 0.28 -17.13
N SER A 16 -9.18 1.27 -16.29
CA SER A 16 -8.52 2.57 -16.29
C SER A 16 -7.02 2.36 -16.42
N PRO A 17 -6.31 3.13 -17.25
CA PRO A 17 -4.85 3.03 -17.31
C PRO A 17 -4.36 3.24 -15.88
N ARG A 18 -3.80 2.18 -15.28
CA ARG A 18 -3.17 2.28 -13.96
C ARG A 18 -2.23 3.46 -14.06
N SER A 19 -2.41 4.46 -13.19
CA SER A 19 -1.51 5.60 -13.13
C SER A 19 -0.11 5.02 -13.10
N ARG A 20 0.76 5.49 -14.02
CA ARG A 20 2.13 5.01 -14.11
C ARG A 20 2.89 5.66 -12.95
N SER A 21 2.57 5.23 -11.74
CA SER A 21 3.19 5.67 -10.51
C SER A 21 4.67 5.25 -10.58
N GLY A 22 5.56 6.18 -10.23
CA GLY A 22 7.01 5.95 -10.26
C GLY A 22 7.42 4.77 -9.37
N PRO A 23 8.68 4.29 -9.47
CA PRO A 23 9.16 3.23 -8.60
C PRO A 23 9.05 3.64 -7.13
N THR A 24 8.61 2.72 -6.27
CA THR A 24 8.62 2.92 -4.81
C THR A 24 10.05 3.19 -4.35
N ARG A 25 10.25 4.31 -3.65
CA ARG A 25 11.54 4.66 -3.05
C ARG A 25 11.49 4.78 -1.54
N ARG A 26 10.31 4.94 -0.94
CA ARG A 26 10.18 5.05 0.51
C ARG A 26 9.04 4.20 1.03
N ILE A 27 9.25 3.58 2.18
CA ILE A 27 8.25 2.80 2.90
C ILE A 27 8.13 3.39 4.31
N LEU A 28 6.91 3.78 4.68
CA LEU A 28 6.56 4.16 6.04
C LEU A 28 5.81 3.01 6.67
N VAL A 29 6.21 2.65 7.89
CA VAL A 29 5.57 1.59 8.67
C VAL A 29 5.13 2.16 10.00
N ILE A 30 3.86 1.99 10.34
CA ILE A 30 3.34 2.26 11.69
C ILE A 30 3.01 0.93 12.34
N THR A 31 3.64 0.65 13.48
CA THR A 31 3.59 -0.66 14.12
C THR A 31 3.69 -0.54 15.64
N GLU A 32 3.38 -1.63 16.33
CA GLU A 32 3.66 -1.84 17.75
C GLU A 32 4.06 -3.30 17.98
N ASP A 33 4.86 -3.53 19.03
CA ASP A 33 5.36 -4.85 19.41
C ASP A 33 4.27 -5.75 20.02
N TRP A 34 3.22 -5.16 20.62
CA TRP A 34 2.08 -5.90 21.16
C TRP A 34 1.09 -6.38 20.09
N CYS A 35 1.24 -5.96 18.83
CA CYS A 35 0.35 -6.38 17.75
C CYS A 35 0.85 -7.64 17.06
N GLY A 36 0.16 -8.77 17.29
CA GLY A 36 0.52 -10.05 16.66
C GLY A 36 0.52 -10.02 15.12
N ALA A 37 -0.38 -9.27 14.49
CA ALA A 37 -0.39 -9.11 13.03
C ALA A 37 0.82 -8.31 12.53
N ALA A 38 1.28 -7.34 13.32
CA ALA A 38 2.49 -6.58 13.01
C ALA A 38 3.74 -7.43 13.16
N ILE A 39 3.88 -8.18 14.26
CA ILE A 39 5.00 -9.13 14.45
C ILE A 39 5.07 -10.13 13.29
N ALA A 40 3.91 -10.60 12.80
CA ALA A 40 3.85 -11.54 11.70
C ALA A 40 4.26 -10.92 10.35
N SER A 41 3.85 -9.67 10.05
CA SER A 41 4.02 -9.08 8.71
C SER A 41 5.27 -8.21 8.56
N LEU A 42 5.71 -7.53 9.62
CA LEU A 42 6.85 -6.62 9.61
C LEU A 42 8.16 -7.24 9.08
N PRO A 43 8.57 -8.46 9.48
CA PRO A 43 9.83 -9.05 9.01
C PRO A 43 9.88 -9.25 7.50
N PHE A 44 8.74 -9.49 6.86
CA PHE A 44 8.66 -9.64 5.41
C PHE A 44 8.91 -8.31 4.69
N VAL A 45 8.34 -7.22 5.21
CA VAL A 45 8.52 -5.87 4.66
C VAL A 45 9.96 -5.39 4.86
N VAL A 46 10.54 -5.67 6.04
CA VAL A 46 11.95 -5.37 6.33
C VAL A 46 12.87 -6.06 5.33
N LYS A 47 12.71 -7.38 5.13
CA LYS A 47 13.51 -8.13 4.15
C LYS A 47 13.34 -7.64 2.72
N LEU A 48 12.13 -7.20 2.35
CA LEU A 48 11.87 -6.62 1.03
C LEU A 48 12.63 -5.30 0.82
N ALA A 49 12.64 -4.44 1.85
CA ALA A 49 13.38 -3.19 1.82
C ALA A 49 14.89 -3.43 1.75
N GLU A 50 15.42 -4.36 2.55
CA GLU A 50 16.84 -4.74 2.53
C GLU A 50 17.28 -5.33 1.19
N ALA A 51 16.43 -6.14 0.54
CA ALA A 51 16.72 -6.76 -0.75
C ALA A 51 16.69 -5.76 -1.92
N THR A 52 16.19 -4.54 -1.72
CA THR A 52 16.00 -3.56 -2.81
C THR A 52 16.89 -2.33 -2.59
N PRO A 53 18.04 -2.19 -3.29
CA PRO A 53 19.08 -1.19 -3.01
C PRO A 53 18.74 0.31 -3.16
N ARG A 54 17.46 0.70 -3.20
CA ARG A 54 17.00 2.09 -3.40
C ARG A 54 15.74 2.43 -2.61
N ILE A 55 15.31 1.55 -1.71
CA ILE A 55 14.15 1.76 -0.86
C ILE A 55 14.63 2.17 0.53
N GLU A 56 14.24 3.36 0.97
CA GLU A 56 14.39 3.78 2.37
C GLU A 56 13.14 3.36 3.14
N MET A 57 13.32 2.61 4.22
CA MET A 57 12.21 2.21 5.09
C MET A 57 12.36 2.89 6.46
N ARG A 58 11.25 3.42 6.99
CA ARG A 58 11.17 3.98 8.34
C ARG A 58 10.02 3.37 9.11
N ILE A 59 10.29 3.08 10.38
CA ILE A 59 9.34 2.48 11.31
C ILE A 59 9.00 3.53 12.37
N PHE A 60 7.72 3.72 12.62
CA PHE A 60 7.17 4.60 13.63
C PHE A 60 6.30 3.79 14.59
N LEU A 61 6.44 4.08 15.87
CA LEU A 61 5.55 3.55 16.89
C LEU A 61 4.26 4.36 16.88
N ARG A 62 3.13 3.66 16.90
CA ARG A 62 1.79 4.25 16.85
C ARG A 62 1.57 5.17 18.05
N ASP A 63 1.94 4.71 19.23
CA ASP A 63 1.63 5.40 20.49
C ASP A 63 2.51 6.64 20.69
N GLU A 64 3.73 6.64 20.11
CA GLU A 64 4.63 7.81 20.09
C GLU A 64 4.30 8.85 19.00
N ASN A 65 3.58 8.45 17.94
CA ASN A 65 3.29 9.30 16.78
C ASN A 65 1.77 9.35 16.48
N PRO A 66 0.94 9.88 17.41
CA PRO A 66 -0.51 9.90 17.25
C PRO A 66 -0.99 10.81 16.09
N ASP A 67 -0.25 11.88 15.81
CA ASP A 67 -0.46 12.81 14.71
C ASP A 67 -0.28 12.15 13.34
N LEU A 68 0.69 11.24 13.23
CA LEU A 68 0.90 10.43 12.04
C LEU A 68 -0.22 9.39 11.90
N MET A 69 -0.59 8.73 13.00
CA MET A 69 -1.64 7.71 12.99
C MET A 69 -3.00 8.26 12.57
N ASP A 70 -3.31 9.51 12.94
CA ASP A 70 -4.57 10.17 12.58
C ASP A 70 -4.70 10.45 11.06
N GLN A 71 -3.59 10.46 10.32
CA GLN A 71 -3.61 10.55 8.86
C GLN A 71 -3.96 9.20 8.19
N PHE A 72 -3.78 8.08 8.91
CA PHE A 72 -3.95 6.72 8.41
C PHE A 72 -5.08 5.96 9.13
N LEU A 73 -6.16 6.67 9.47
CA LEU A 73 -7.36 6.06 10.04
C LEU A 73 -8.04 5.13 9.05
N LYS A 74 -8.34 3.91 9.48
CA LYS A 74 -9.20 2.98 8.75
C LYS A 74 -10.61 3.56 8.72
N GLU A 75 -11.11 3.84 7.53
CA GLU A 75 -12.44 4.42 7.28
C GLU A 75 -12.69 5.74 8.06
N GLY A 76 -11.62 6.44 8.44
CA GLY A 76 -11.72 7.66 9.25
C GLY A 76 -12.08 7.45 10.73
N LEU A 77 -12.17 6.19 11.18
CA LEU A 77 -12.71 5.85 12.50
C LEU A 77 -11.72 5.09 13.39
N TYR A 78 -10.93 4.18 12.82
CA TYR A 78 -10.13 3.25 13.62
C TYR A 78 -8.63 3.41 13.38
N ARG A 79 -7.88 3.50 14.47
CA ARG A 79 -6.42 3.42 14.46
C ARG A 79 -5.97 1.96 14.40
N SER A 80 -6.02 1.36 13.20
CA SER A 80 -5.61 -0.03 12.95
C SER A 80 -4.13 -0.13 12.59
N ILE A 81 -3.44 -1.12 13.19
CA ILE A 81 -2.03 -1.43 12.90
C ILE A 81 -1.89 -2.92 12.54
N PRO A 82 -0.89 -3.32 11.74
CA PRO A 82 0.13 -2.46 11.11
C PRO A 82 -0.41 -1.63 9.94
N VAL A 83 0.25 -0.48 9.71
CA VAL A 83 0.07 0.35 8.51
C VAL A 83 1.36 0.32 7.71
N PHE A 84 1.28 0.01 6.42
CA PHE A 84 2.38 0.13 5.47
C PHE A 84 2.01 1.12 4.37
N VAL A 85 2.84 2.12 4.12
CA VAL A 85 2.60 3.15 3.10
C VAL A 85 3.80 3.22 2.19
N PHE A 86 3.55 3.19 0.88
CA PHE A 86 4.57 3.17 -0.15
C PHE A 86 4.55 4.51 -0.89
N PHE A 87 5.71 5.15 -0.97
CA PHE A 87 5.87 6.45 -1.63
C PHE A 87 6.89 6.40 -2.77
N ASP A 88 6.72 7.29 -3.74
CA ASP A 88 7.70 7.56 -4.78
C ASP A 88 8.83 8.52 -4.32
N GLU A 89 9.66 9.00 -5.25
CA GLU A 89 10.74 9.97 -4.99
C GLU A 89 10.23 11.35 -4.53
N HIS A 90 9.00 11.69 -4.85
CA HIS A 90 8.40 13.00 -4.60
C HIS A 90 7.44 12.98 -3.39
N MET A 91 7.47 11.93 -2.57
CA MET A 91 6.55 11.72 -1.44
C MET A 91 5.08 11.58 -1.87
N ASN A 92 4.80 11.22 -3.11
CA ASN A 92 3.45 10.85 -3.51
C ASN A 92 3.14 9.44 -3.05
N GLU A 93 1.98 9.25 -2.43
CA GLU A 93 1.51 7.93 -2.03
C GLU A 93 1.16 7.09 -3.27
N LEU A 94 1.82 5.95 -3.40
CA LEU A 94 1.55 4.97 -4.46
C LEU A 94 0.53 3.93 -4.02
N ALA A 95 0.66 3.47 -2.77
CA ALA A 95 -0.23 2.49 -2.17
C ALA A 95 -0.13 2.54 -0.64
N ARG A 96 -1.21 2.09 0.03
CA ARG A 96 -1.23 1.82 1.46
C ARG A 96 -1.86 0.46 1.76
N PHE A 97 -1.35 -0.19 2.78
CA PHE A 97 -1.95 -1.36 3.40
C PHE A 97 -2.27 -1.00 4.86
N ILE A 98 -3.52 -1.20 5.25
CA ILE A 98 -3.97 -1.04 6.63
C ILE A 98 -4.62 -2.36 7.01
N GLU A 99 -4.13 -2.97 8.09
CA GLU A 99 -4.63 -4.25 8.57
C GLU A 99 -6.16 -4.22 8.75
N ARG A 100 -6.81 -5.24 8.19
CA ARG A 100 -8.26 -5.41 8.26
C ARG A 100 -8.57 -6.64 9.11
N ARG A 101 -8.54 -6.48 10.44
CA ARG A 101 -9.21 -7.47 11.30
C ARG A 101 -10.71 -7.43 10.97
N PRO A 102 -11.35 -8.55 10.58
CA PRO A 102 -12.81 -8.62 10.53
C PRO A 102 -13.31 -8.42 11.96
N SER A 103 -14.23 -7.47 12.13
CA SER A 103 -15.03 -7.32 13.36
C SER A 103 -16.01 -8.48 13.49
#